data_AF-K0T7Y2-F1
#
_entry.id   AF-K0T7Y2-F1
#
_cell.length_a   1.000
_cell.length_b   1.000
_cell.length_c   1.000
_cell.angle_alpha   90.00
_cell.angle_beta   90.00
_cell.angle_gamma   90.00
#
_symmetry.space_group_name_H-M   'P 1'
#
loop_
_entity.id
_entity.type
_entity.pdbx_description
1 polymer ?
#
loop_
_entity_poly.entity_id
_entity_poly.type
_entity_poly.pdbx_seq_one_letter_code
_entity_poly.pdbx_strand_id
1 'polypeptide(L)'
;MDADLDGSKYYDILKERSADLDFLMPQFYNGITRPVPDGFASSGTGTVSAKSVYDTLVSDMFGGAPEKVVFGFCIDDCGGTGSNASGSQAVTVMQQVGTHYPCHGGAFFWVAFKDYGGSWSDVVWAEIAPSSGCSAGPLPTVSPTVSPKPTDSPTPAPTNIPTISPPPTDSPTPRPTNSPQAFGCQGCQTGVAELRPLANCQGFYYCLESGQSLGSVPCPSGTTFDYGLQTCNYVDQVDCACPSSGPSPPLAPPPSPAVTPAPVPAGTGQICNACPVSGWNLIGSDDCSGFFHCTDGIRGVFQSCPPGLLWVQSIMGCDWEDRVDCACSA
;
A
#
# COMPACT_ATOMS: atom_id res chain seq x y z
N MET A 1 -3.87 5.20 1.96
CA MET A 1 -2.93 6.29 1.64
C MET A 1 -3.71 7.57 1.72
N ASP A 2 -3.29 8.55 2.49
CA ASP A 2 -4.04 9.80 2.67
C ASP A 2 -4.05 10.62 1.35
N ALA A 3 -4.94 11.60 1.25
CA ALA A 3 -5.07 12.51 0.11
C ALA A 3 -4.06 13.67 0.14
N ASP A 4 -3.28 13.83 1.23
CA ASP A 4 -2.26 14.87 1.42
C ASP A 4 -0.93 14.56 0.70
N LEU A 5 -1.01 14.04 -0.52
CA LEU A 5 0.16 13.54 -1.24
C LEU A 5 1.04 14.65 -1.84
N ASP A 6 0.48 15.83 -2.12
CA ASP A 6 1.18 16.89 -2.84
C ASP A 6 2.44 17.38 -2.11
N GLY A 7 3.57 17.38 -2.82
CA GLY A 7 4.88 17.75 -2.30
C GLY A 7 5.50 16.77 -1.29
N SER A 8 4.89 15.60 -1.08
CA SER A 8 5.45 14.58 -0.18
C SER A 8 6.46 13.67 -0.90
N LYS A 9 7.48 13.18 -0.17
CA LYS A 9 8.38 12.15 -0.68
C LYS A 9 7.66 10.85 -1.05
N TYR A 10 6.53 10.58 -0.40
CA TYR A 10 5.70 9.42 -0.69
C TYR A 10 5.09 9.53 -2.09
N TYR A 11 4.61 10.71 -2.47
CA TYR A 11 4.15 10.99 -3.83
C TYR A 11 5.26 10.83 -4.87
N ASP A 12 6.47 11.31 -4.57
CA ASP A 12 7.61 11.15 -5.49
C ASP A 12 7.92 9.67 -5.77
N ILE A 13 7.91 8.83 -4.72
CA ILE A 13 8.11 7.37 -4.87
C ILE A 13 6.98 6.76 -5.72
N LEU A 14 5.73 7.10 -5.43
CA LEU A 14 4.58 6.59 -6.20
C LEU A 14 4.65 7.03 -7.66
N LYS A 15 5.09 8.25 -7.93
CA LYS A 15 5.25 8.79 -9.28
C LYS A 15 6.40 8.13 -10.02
N GLU A 16 7.55 7.94 -9.38
CA GLU A 16 8.69 7.22 -9.97
C GLU A 16 8.34 5.77 -10.32
N ARG A 17 7.47 5.15 -9.51
CA ARG A 17 7.04 3.76 -9.68
C ARG A 17 5.66 3.62 -10.32
N SER A 18 5.10 4.67 -10.91
CA SER A 18 3.70 4.66 -11.38
C SER A 18 3.43 3.65 -12.50
N ALA A 19 4.46 3.26 -13.24
CA ALA A 19 4.40 2.21 -14.24
C ALA A 19 4.16 0.81 -13.65
N ASP A 20 4.55 0.59 -12.40
CA ASP A 20 4.37 -0.68 -11.69
C ASP A 20 3.04 -0.74 -10.91
N LEU A 21 2.33 0.38 -10.84
CA LEU A 21 1.05 0.48 -10.15
C LEU A 21 -0.10 0.20 -11.12
N ASP A 22 -0.89 -0.83 -10.82
CA ASP A 22 -2.15 -1.09 -11.49
C ASP A 22 -3.17 0.02 -11.19
N PHE A 23 -3.27 0.40 -9.92
CA PHE A 23 -4.11 1.49 -9.44
C PHE A 23 -3.63 2.01 -8.08
N LEU A 24 -4.14 3.17 -7.68
CA LEU A 24 -3.94 3.80 -6.39
C LEU A 24 -5.28 3.93 -5.65
N MET A 25 -5.25 3.79 -4.33
CA MET A 25 -6.40 3.92 -3.43
C MET A 25 -6.19 5.07 -2.42
N PRO A 26 -6.35 6.35 -2.81
CA PRO A 26 -6.29 7.48 -1.90
C PRO A 26 -7.52 7.54 -0.99
N GLN A 27 -7.29 7.81 0.29
CA GLN A 27 -8.27 7.97 1.34
C GLN A 27 -8.71 9.43 1.34
N PHE A 28 -9.91 9.72 0.83
CA PHE A 28 -10.49 11.06 0.85
C PHE A 28 -11.28 11.30 2.14
N TYR A 29 -10.68 10.92 3.27
CA TYR A 29 -11.22 11.02 4.63
C TYR A 29 -10.09 11.26 5.62
N ASN A 30 -10.41 11.85 6.78
CA ASN A 30 -9.44 12.21 7.84
C ASN A 30 -8.29 13.15 7.43
N GLY A 31 -8.31 13.68 6.20
CA GLY A 31 -7.24 14.52 5.67
C GLY A 31 -7.72 15.89 5.22
N ILE A 32 -7.01 16.44 4.24
CA ILE A 32 -7.15 17.82 3.75
C ILE A 32 -8.37 18.06 2.83
N THR A 33 -9.16 17.03 2.54
CA THR A 33 -10.34 17.07 1.67
C THR A 33 -11.60 16.64 2.43
N ARG A 34 -12.78 17.14 2.01
CA ARG A 34 -14.06 16.81 2.64
C ARG A 34 -15.17 16.57 1.60
N PRO A 35 -15.09 15.51 0.79
CA PRO A 35 -15.97 15.33 -0.37
C PRO A 35 -17.46 15.17 -0.03
N VAL A 36 -17.80 14.66 1.16
CA VAL A 36 -19.21 14.50 1.59
C VAL A 36 -19.88 15.85 1.87
N PRO A 37 -19.35 16.72 2.75
CA PRO A 37 -19.96 18.03 3.01
C PRO A 37 -19.69 19.06 1.91
N ASP A 38 -18.52 19.05 1.30
CA ASP A 38 -18.07 20.14 0.41
C ASP A 38 -18.23 19.78 -1.09
N GLY A 39 -18.54 18.52 -1.40
CA GLY A 39 -18.60 18.01 -2.77
C GLY A 39 -17.22 17.71 -3.35
N PHE A 40 -17.18 17.06 -4.51
CA PHE A 40 -15.94 16.64 -5.15
C PHE A 40 -15.11 17.83 -5.66
N ALA A 41 -15.75 18.79 -6.33
CA ALA A 41 -15.06 19.89 -7.02
C ALA A 41 -14.78 21.13 -6.16
N SER A 42 -15.48 21.28 -5.03
CA SER A 42 -15.33 22.43 -4.14
C SER A 42 -14.45 22.06 -2.95
N SER A 43 -13.56 22.98 -2.55
CA SER A 43 -12.79 22.81 -1.32
C SER A 43 -13.64 23.08 -0.09
N GLY A 44 -14.69 23.91 -0.21
CA GLY A 44 -15.55 24.31 0.91
C GLY A 44 -14.74 24.74 2.13
N THR A 45 -14.80 23.92 3.19
CA THR A 45 -14.03 24.09 4.43
C THR A 45 -12.78 23.21 4.51
N GLY A 46 -12.62 22.26 3.60
CA GLY A 46 -11.36 21.55 3.37
C GLY A 46 -10.25 22.46 2.85
N THR A 47 -9.01 22.07 3.09
CA THR A 47 -7.82 22.81 2.63
C THR A 47 -7.73 22.81 1.10
N VAL A 48 -8.10 21.70 0.45
CA VAL A 48 -8.15 21.56 -1.01
C VAL A 48 -9.41 20.76 -1.42
N SER A 49 -9.83 20.87 -2.68
CA SER A 49 -10.94 20.06 -3.19
C SER A 49 -10.47 18.63 -3.48
N ALA A 50 -11.35 17.64 -3.29
CA ALA A 50 -11.04 16.25 -3.65
C ALA A 50 -10.68 16.14 -5.16
N LYS A 51 -11.33 16.94 -6.00
CA LYS A 51 -11.02 17.04 -7.43
C LYS A 51 -9.59 17.50 -7.68
N SER A 52 -9.07 18.50 -6.96
CA SER A 52 -7.70 18.98 -7.20
C SER A 52 -6.64 17.90 -6.93
N VAL A 53 -6.83 17.10 -5.87
CA VAL A 53 -5.98 15.94 -5.59
C VAL A 53 -6.16 14.88 -6.68
N TYR A 54 -7.40 14.58 -7.06
CA TYR A 54 -7.71 13.61 -8.12
C TYR A 54 -7.10 14.02 -9.48
N ASP A 55 -7.20 15.29 -9.87
CA ASP A 55 -6.61 15.87 -11.08
C ASP A 55 -5.09 15.64 -11.10
N THR A 56 -4.42 15.87 -9.96
CA THR A 56 -2.98 15.69 -9.81
C THR A 56 -2.58 14.22 -9.99
N LEU A 57 -3.31 13.28 -9.38
CA LEU A 57 -3.06 11.86 -9.55
C LEU A 57 -3.28 11.40 -10.99
N VAL A 58 -4.37 11.82 -11.62
CA VAL A 58 -4.69 11.43 -12.99
C VAL A 58 -3.66 12.00 -13.96
N SER A 59 -3.40 13.30 -13.90
CA SER A 59 -2.55 13.98 -14.89
C SER A 59 -1.07 13.74 -14.66
N ASP A 60 -0.58 13.95 -13.44
CA ASP A 60 0.86 14.01 -13.16
C ASP A 60 1.44 12.65 -12.78
N MET A 61 0.67 11.78 -12.11
CA MET A 61 1.13 10.42 -11.76
C MET A 61 0.78 9.38 -12.84
N PHE A 62 -0.44 9.41 -13.36
CA PHE A 62 -0.95 8.37 -14.26
C PHE A 62 -1.12 8.79 -15.73
N GLY A 63 -0.59 9.95 -16.12
CA GLY A 63 -0.52 10.35 -17.54
C GLY A 63 -1.88 10.47 -18.24
N GLY A 64 -2.93 10.79 -17.49
CA GLY A 64 -4.31 10.92 -17.99
C GLY A 64 -5.18 9.68 -17.86
N ALA A 65 -4.81 8.70 -17.03
CA ALA A 65 -5.55 7.45 -16.81
C ALA A 65 -6.40 7.47 -15.51
N PRO A 66 -7.66 8.00 -15.53
CA PRO A 66 -8.52 8.06 -14.35
C PRO A 66 -8.96 6.70 -13.80
N GLU A 67 -8.93 5.65 -14.63
CA GLU A 67 -9.25 4.28 -14.23
C GLU A 67 -8.27 3.72 -13.21
N LYS A 68 -7.09 4.33 -13.08
CA LYS A 68 -6.07 3.96 -12.09
C LYS A 68 -6.28 4.60 -10.71
N VAL A 69 -7.30 5.45 -10.52
CA VAL A 69 -7.55 6.12 -9.23
C VAL A 69 -8.88 5.65 -8.65
N VAL A 70 -8.82 4.93 -7.53
CA VAL A 70 -9.96 4.37 -6.81
C VAL A 70 -10.28 5.23 -5.59
N PHE A 71 -11.48 5.81 -5.53
CA PHE A 71 -11.86 6.82 -4.54
C PHE A 71 -12.16 6.20 -3.16
N GLY A 72 -11.46 6.63 -2.11
CA GLY A 72 -11.60 6.07 -0.77
C GLY A 72 -12.60 6.77 0.14
N PHE A 73 -13.45 5.99 0.79
CA PHE A 73 -14.41 6.46 1.79
C PHE A 73 -14.13 5.86 3.17
N CYS A 74 -14.45 6.62 4.22
CA CYS A 74 -14.58 6.09 5.57
C CYS A 74 -16.05 5.88 5.89
N ILE A 75 -16.42 4.66 6.27
CA ILE A 75 -17.84 4.31 6.46
C ILE A 75 -18.24 4.31 7.93
N ASP A 76 -17.25 4.26 8.83
CA ASP A 76 -17.44 4.35 10.27
C ASP A 76 -16.16 4.79 10.97
N ASP A 77 -16.25 5.24 12.23
CA ASP A 77 -15.11 5.64 13.09
C ASP A 77 -14.31 6.89 12.61
N CYS A 78 -14.78 7.63 11.60
CA CYS A 78 -14.24 8.94 11.17
C CYS A 78 -15.15 10.12 11.53
N GLY A 79 -15.90 10.00 12.63
CA GLY A 79 -16.79 11.05 13.11
C GLY A 79 -16.05 12.31 13.58
N GLY A 80 -14.83 12.16 14.13
CA GLY A 80 -14.04 13.27 14.67
C GLY A 80 -13.63 14.32 13.64
N THR A 81 -13.45 13.91 12.38
CA THR A 81 -13.12 14.77 11.23
C THR A 81 -14.35 15.09 10.38
N GLY A 82 -15.50 14.51 10.72
CA GLY A 82 -16.73 14.59 9.93
C GLY A 82 -16.60 13.94 8.55
N SER A 83 -15.74 12.93 8.40
CA SER A 83 -15.48 12.25 7.13
C SER A 83 -16.33 10.98 6.91
N ASN A 84 -17.12 10.55 7.90
CA ASN A 84 -18.02 9.41 7.72
C ASN A 84 -18.98 9.64 6.54
N ALA A 85 -19.03 8.67 5.64
CA ALA A 85 -19.87 8.67 4.45
C ALA A 85 -20.84 7.47 4.49
N SER A 86 -22.14 7.73 4.57
CA SER A 86 -23.14 6.70 4.31
C SER A 86 -23.05 6.21 2.86
N GLY A 87 -23.64 5.04 2.56
CA GLY A 87 -23.66 4.53 1.19
C GLY A 87 -24.30 5.50 0.19
N SER A 88 -25.39 6.19 0.57
CA SER A 88 -26.03 7.19 -0.28
C SER A 88 -25.21 8.47 -0.47
N GLN A 89 -24.46 8.89 0.55
CA GLN A 89 -23.53 10.00 0.44
C GLN A 89 -22.35 9.63 -0.47
N ALA A 90 -21.82 8.41 -0.35
CA ALA A 90 -20.77 7.91 -1.21
C ALA A 90 -21.23 7.82 -2.67
N VAL A 91 -22.44 7.33 -2.94
CA VAL A 91 -23.07 7.35 -4.29
C VAL A 91 -23.11 8.77 -4.84
N THR A 92 -23.54 9.75 -4.03
CA THR A 92 -23.60 11.15 -4.46
C THR A 92 -22.22 11.69 -4.85
N VAL A 93 -21.17 11.35 -4.08
CA VAL A 93 -19.79 11.73 -4.43
C VAL A 93 -19.34 11.02 -5.70
N MET A 94 -19.61 9.72 -5.84
CA MET A 94 -19.21 8.95 -7.03
C MET A 94 -19.90 9.44 -8.31
N GLN A 95 -21.16 9.90 -8.23
CA GLN A 95 -21.84 10.56 -9.35
C GLN A 95 -21.13 11.84 -9.79
N GLN A 96 -20.62 12.62 -8.82
CA GLN A 96 -19.82 13.81 -9.12
C GLN A 96 -18.48 13.44 -9.73
N VAL A 97 -17.79 12.43 -9.20
CA VAL A 97 -16.55 11.90 -9.79
C VAL A 97 -16.80 11.46 -11.22
N GLY A 98 -17.84 10.65 -11.48
CA GLY A 98 -18.22 10.17 -12.82
C GLY A 98 -18.58 11.28 -13.81
N THR A 99 -19.10 12.41 -13.33
CA THR A 99 -19.37 13.59 -14.18
C THR A 99 -18.07 14.20 -14.74
N HIS A 100 -16.97 14.15 -13.97
CA HIS A 100 -15.67 14.65 -14.39
C HIS A 100 -14.79 13.56 -15.02
N TYR A 101 -14.92 12.33 -14.54
CA TYR A 101 -14.10 11.18 -14.87
C TYR A 101 -15.00 9.97 -15.16
N PRO A 102 -15.60 9.87 -16.36
CA PRO A 102 -16.57 8.82 -16.67
C PRO A 102 -16.01 7.39 -16.59
N CYS A 103 -14.68 7.26 -16.73
CA CYS A 103 -13.96 5.99 -16.59
C CYS A 103 -13.03 6.00 -15.37
N HIS A 104 -13.56 6.35 -14.20
CA HIS A 104 -12.81 6.32 -12.94
C HIS A 104 -12.57 4.89 -12.44
N GLY A 105 -11.56 4.70 -11.57
CA GLY A 105 -11.21 3.39 -11.01
C GLY A 105 -12.22 2.80 -10.03
N GLY A 106 -13.26 3.54 -9.66
CA GLY A 106 -14.32 3.09 -8.75
C GLY A 106 -14.12 3.60 -7.33
N ALA A 107 -14.59 2.85 -6.35
CA ALA A 107 -14.56 3.21 -4.94
C ALA A 107 -14.02 2.08 -4.07
N PHE A 108 -13.35 2.44 -2.97
CA PHE A 108 -13.05 1.52 -1.87
C PHE A 108 -13.50 2.14 -0.55
N PHE A 109 -13.57 1.31 0.50
CA PHE A 109 -13.98 1.77 1.81
C PHE A 109 -13.20 1.11 2.94
N TRP A 110 -13.10 1.84 4.05
CA TRP A 110 -12.59 1.33 5.32
C TRP A 110 -13.76 1.22 6.31
N VAL A 111 -14.17 0.01 6.74
CA VAL A 111 -13.60 -1.33 6.51
C VAL A 111 -14.68 -2.41 6.44
N ALA A 112 -14.40 -3.53 5.75
CA ALA A 112 -15.35 -4.61 5.47
C ALA A 112 -16.20 -5.09 6.66
N PHE A 113 -15.63 -5.22 7.88
CA PHE A 113 -16.41 -5.70 9.03
C PHE A 113 -17.44 -4.69 9.56
N LYS A 114 -17.34 -3.41 9.15
CA LYS A 114 -18.32 -2.35 9.41
C LYS A 114 -19.39 -2.27 8.33
N ASP A 115 -19.23 -2.99 7.21
CA ASP A 115 -20.23 -3.06 6.15
C ASP A 115 -21.19 -4.25 6.39
N TYR A 116 -22.09 -4.05 7.35
CA TYR A 116 -23.01 -5.10 7.79
C TYR A 116 -23.96 -5.51 6.67
N GLY A 117 -23.80 -6.75 6.20
CA GLY A 117 -24.66 -7.33 5.17
C GLY A 117 -24.59 -6.61 3.82
N GLY A 118 -23.48 -5.92 3.51
CA GLY A 118 -23.32 -5.21 2.24
C GLY A 118 -24.08 -3.89 2.15
N SER A 119 -24.65 -3.39 3.26
CA SER A 119 -25.51 -2.20 3.25
C SER A 119 -24.87 -0.95 2.63
N TRP A 120 -23.54 -0.80 2.75
CA TRP A 120 -22.79 0.27 2.12
C TRP A 120 -22.33 -0.14 0.71
N SER A 121 -21.72 -1.33 0.57
CA SER A 121 -21.12 -1.74 -0.70
C SER A 121 -22.14 -2.02 -1.80
N ASP A 122 -23.32 -2.56 -1.49
CA ASP A 122 -24.36 -2.88 -2.48
C ASP A 122 -24.84 -1.63 -3.24
N VAL A 123 -25.10 -0.54 -2.50
CA VAL A 123 -25.60 0.70 -3.11
C VAL A 123 -24.52 1.44 -3.90
N VAL A 124 -23.27 1.41 -3.43
CA VAL A 124 -22.14 2.02 -4.14
C VAL A 124 -21.76 1.19 -5.37
N TRP A 125 -21.79 -0.15 -5.26
CA TRP A 125 -21.59 -1.05 -6.39
C TRP A 125 -22.64 -0.81 -7.47
N ALA A 126 -23.91 -0.68 -7.12
CA ALA A 126 -24.98 -0.40 -8.08
C ALA A 126 -24.75 0.89 -8.89
N GLU A 127 -24.11 1.91 -8.29
CA GLU A 127 -23.74 3.16 -8.96
C GLU A 127 -22.55 2.97 -9.92
N ILE A 128 -21.49 2.27 -9.50
CA ILE A 128 -20.23 2.20 -10.27
C ILE A 128 -20.16 1.02 -11.25
N ALA A 129 -20.96 -0.03 -11.04
CA ALA A 129 -20.98 -1.22 -11.89
C ALA A 129 -21.20 -0.92 -13.39
N PRO A 130 -22.08 0.02 -13.80
CA PRO A 130 -22.30 0.34 -15.21
C PRO A 130 -21.06 0.86 -15.95
N SER A 131 -20.09 1.46 -15.25
CA SER A 131 -18.83 1.92 -15.83
C SER A 131 -17.73 0.84 -15.88
N SER A 132 -18.00 -0.37 -15.38
CA SER A 132 -17.00 -1.44 -15.34
C SER A 132 -16.47 -1.78 -16.74
N GLY A 133 -15.15 -1.83 -16.90
CA GLY A 133 -14.50 -2.15 -18.18
C GLY A 133 -14.51 -1.02 -19.22
N CYS A 134 -14.85 0.21 -18.83
CA CYS A 134 -14.81 1.38 -19.71
C CYS A 134 -13.44 1.64 -20.36
N SER A 135 -12.34 1.18 -19.74
CA SER A 135 -10.98 1.29 -20.26
C SER A 135 -10.65 0.26 -21.35
N ALA A 136 -11.48 -0.78 -21.52
CA ALA A 136 -11.29 -1.85 -22.51
C ALA A 136 -11.87 -1.53 -23.91
N GLY A 137 -11.99 -0.24 -24.27
CA GLY A 137 -12.44 0.20 -25.59
C GLY A 137 -11.55 -0.33 -26.73
N PRO A 138 -12.07 -0.45 -27.97
CA PRO A 138 -11.39 -1.18 -29.04
C PRO A 138 -10.06 -0.52 -29.38
N LEU A 139 -9.00 -1.33 -29.45
CA LEU A 139 -7.72 -0.94 -30.03
C LEU A 139 -7.98 -0.35 -31.44
N PRO A 140 -7.72 0.93 -31.71
CA PRO A 140 -7.71 1.41 -33.08
C PRO A 140 -6.51 0.77 -33.77
N THR A 141 -6.75 -0.28 -34.55
CA THR A 141 -5.82 -0.67 -35.63
C THR A 141 -5.98 0.35 -36.74
N VAL A 142 -5.41 1.54 -36.57
CA VAL A 142 -5.05 2.40 -37.68
C VAL A 142 -3.55 2.59 -37.65
N SER A 143 -2.89 1.97 -38.63
CA SER A 143 -1.51 2.29 -38.99
C SER A 143 -1.38 3.81 -39.16
N PRO A 144 -0.37 4.47 -38.58
CA PRO A 144 -0.14 5.88 -38.84
C PRO A 144 0.29 6.03 -40.30
N THR A 145 -0.63 6.51 -41.14
CA THR A 145 -0.30 7.10 -42.43
C THR A 145 0.38 8.43 -42.14
N VAL A 146 1.71 8.44 -42.20
CA VAL A 146 2.51 9.65 -42.09
C VAL A 146 2.34 10.47 -43.38
N SER A 147 1.84 11.70 -43.23
CA SER A 147 1.88 12.75 -44.25
C SER A 147 2.75 13.91 -43.72
N PRO A 148 3.53 14.62 -44.57
CA PRO A 148 4.86 15.10 -44.20
C PRO A 148 4.88 16.46 -43.48
N LYS A 149 5.82 16.59 -42.55
CA LYS A 149 6.27 17.85 -41.92
C LYS A 149 7.20 18.62 -42.88
N PRO A 150 7.15 19.97 -42.93
CA PRO A 150 7.87 20.74 -43.95
C PRO A 150 9.39 20.74 -43.78
N THR A 151 10.01 20.83 -44.96
CA THR A 151 11.42 20.86 -45.35
C THR A 151 12.29 21.85 -44.57
N ASP A 152 13.43 21.36 -44.07
CA ASP A 152 14.68 22.13 -44.00
C ASP A 152 15.81 21.36 -44.70
N SER A 153 16.70 22.14 -45.32
CA SER A 153 17.69 21.80 -46.36
C SER A 153 18.93 20.99 -45.86
N PRO A 154 19.81 20.49 -46.76
CA PRO A 154 20.45 19.18 -46.62
C PRO A 154 21.76 19.19 -45.82
N THR A 155 21.99 18.11 -45.09
CA THR A 155 23.30 17.68 -44.60
C THR A 155 23.67 16.35 -45.30
N PRO A 156 24.90 16.17 -45.80
CA PRO A 156 25.21 15.09 -46.74
C PRO A 156 25.19 13.69 -46.13
N ALA A 157 24.89 12.72 -46.99
CA ALA A 157 24.62 11.33 -46.70
C ALA A 157 25.75 10.58 -45.95
N PRO A 158 25.44 9.70 -44.98
CA PRO A 158 26.42 8.77 -44.45
C PRO A 158 26.61 7.58 -45.39
N THR A 159 27.88 7.19 -45.52
CA THR A 159 28.36 6.01 -46.26
C THR A 159 27.88 4.72 -45.56
N ASN A 160 27.29 3.80 -46.34
CA ASN A 160 26.93 2.46 -45.88
C ASN A 160 28.16 1.68 -45.42
N ILE A 161 28.23 1.36 -44.12
CA ILE A 161 29.11 0.33 -43.56
C ILE A 161 28.22 -0.87 -43.21
N PRO A 162 28.56 -2.11 -43.62
CA PRO A 162 27.77 -3.28 -43.28
C PRO A 162 27.87 -3.59 -41.77
N THR A 163 26.74 -3.51 -41.06
CA THR A 163 26.61 -3.96 -39.68
C THR A 163 26.57 -5.48 -39.65
N ILE A 164 27.54 -6.10 -38.99
CA ILE A 164 27.59 -7.53 -38.72
C ILE A 164 26.55 -7.83 -37.63
N SER A 165 25.62 -8.74 -37.93
CA SER A 165 24.62 -9.24 -36.97
C SER A 165 25.30 -9.97 -35.81
N PRO A 166 25.00 -9.67 -34.54
CA PRO A 166 25.41 -10.55 -33.44
C PRO A 166 24.67 -11.90 -33.54
N PRO A 167 25.25 -13.00 -33.03
CA PRO A 167 24.64 -14.32 -33.01
C PRO A 167 23.42 -14.34 -32.06
N PRO A 168 22.49 -15.29 -32.23
CA PRO A 168 21.29 -15.36 -31.40
C PRO A 168 21.66 -15.63 -29.94
N THR A 169 21.16 -14.78 -29.06
CA THR A 169 21.23 -14.96 -27.61
C THR A 169 20.43 -16.20 -27.23
N ASP A 170 21.06 -17.10 -26.46
CA ASP A 170 20.46 -18.33 -25.96
C ASP A 170 19.12 -18.07 -25.26
N SER A 171 18.20 -19.00 -25.51
CA SER A 171 16.88 -19.12 -24.89
C SER A 171 16.99 -19.06 -23.35
N PRO A 172 16.05 -18.41 -22.63
CA PRO A 172 16.12 -18.37 -21.18
C PRO A 172 16.07 -19.79 -20.62
N THR A 173 17.10 -20.13 -19.84
CA THR A 173 17.12 -21.35 -19.05
C THR A 173 15.91 -21.33 -18.11
N PRO A 174 15.04 -22.36 -18.09
CA PRO A 174 13.96 -22.41 -17.13
C PRO A 174 14.55 -22.40 -15.72
N ARG A 175 14.20 -21.36 -14.94
CA ARG A 175 14.47 -21.28 -13.50
C ARG A 175 13.79 -22.48 -12.84
N PRO A 176 14.44 -23.18 -11.88
CA PRO A 176 13.84 -24.35 -11.25
C PRO A 176 12.50 -23.98 -10.62
N THR A 177 11.42 -24.56 -11.14
CA THR A 177 10.10 -24.55 -10.53
C THR A 177 10.17 -25.43 -9.28
N ASN A 178 10.70 -24.88 -8.19
CA ASN A 178 10.41 -25.42 -6.87
C ASN A 178 8.98 -25.02 -6.54
N SER A 179 8.04 -25.83 -7.01
CA SER A 179 6.77 -26.02 -6.30
C SER A 179 7.13 -26.22 -4.82
N PRO A 180 6.63 -25.40 -3.88
CA PRO A 180 7.04 -25.53 -2.48
C PRO A 180 6.62 -26.90 -1.97
N GLN A 181 7.60 -27.79 -1.81
CA GLN A 181 7.41 -29.03 -1.08
C GLN A 181 7.13 -28.66 0.37
N ALA A 182 5.97 -29.08 0.85
CA ALA A 182 5.53 -28.88 2.22
C ALA A 182 6.59 -29.36 3.22
N PHE A 183 7.19 -28.42 3.96
CA PHE A 183 7.89 -28.69 5.21
C PHE A 183 7.17 -27.93 6.31
N GLY A 184 6.30 -28.65 7.03
CA GLY A 184 5.53 -28.11 8.13
C GLY A 184 6.42 -27.64 9.27
N CYS A 185 6.42 -26.33 9.54
CA CYS A 185 7.05 -25.76 10.72
C CYS A 185 6.41 -26.37 11.99
N GLN A 186 7.22 -26.89 12.91
CA GLN A 186 6.74 -27.52 14.15
C GLN A 186 6.05 -26.50 15.07
N GLY A 187 4.71 -26.45 15.09
CA GLY A 187 3.87 -25.77 16.10
C GLY A 187 4.35 -24.38 16.54
N CYS A 188 3.88 -23.90 17.68
CA CYS A 188 4.49 -22.74 18.33
C CYS A 188 5.57 -23.21 19.30
N GLN A 189 6.69 -22.48 19.34
CA GLN A 189 7.76 -22.72 20.31
C GLN A 189 7.54 -21.82 21.53
N THR A 190 7.93 -22.27 22.72
CA THR A 190 7.88 -21.45 23.93
C THR A 190 9.04 -20.45 23.94
N GLY A 191 8.79 -19.25 24.45
CA GLY A 191 9.79 -18.18 24.61
C GLY A 191 10.01 -17.28 23.39
N VAL A 192 9.28 -17.49 22.30
CA VAL A 192 9.30 -16.61 21.12
C VAL A 192 7.88 -16.37 20.61
N ALA A 193 7.52 -15.10 20.39
CA ALA A 193 6.32 -14.73 19.65
C ALA A 193 6.70 -14.46 18.18
N GLU A 194 6.04 -15.15 17.25
CA GLU A 194 6.34 -15.08 15.82
C GLU A 194 5.11 -15.42 14.96
N LEU A 195 5.11 -15.05 13.68
CA LEU A 195 4.14 -15.53 12.70
C LEU A 195 4.70 -16.78 12.02
N ARG A 196 3.88 -17.83 11.95
CA ARG A 196 4.25 -19.10 11.33
C ARG A 196 3.36 -19.45 10.15
N PRO A 197 3.92 -20.00 9.06
CA PRO A 197 3.13 -20.41 7.90
C PRO A 197 2.16 -21.54 8.27
N LEU A 198 0.99 -21.52 7.66
CA LEU A 198 0.11 -22.68 7.58
C LEU A 198 0.79 -23.80 6.78
N ALA A 199 0.35 -25.04 6.98
CA ALA A 199 0.93 -26.21 6.32
C ALA A 199 0.90 -26.14 4.77
N ASN A 200 0.01 -25.34 4.21
CA ASN A 200 -0.13 -25.10 2.77
C ASN A 200 0.52 -23.78 2.30
N CYS A 201 1.20 -23.03 3.17
CA CYS A 201 1.80 -21.72 2.89
C CYS A 201 0.83 -20.62 2.41
N GLN A 202 -0.48 -20.90 2.35
CA GLN A 202 -1.50 -19.96 1.88
C GLN A 202 -1.99 -19.03 3.00
N GLY A 203 -1.17 -18.81 4.01
CA GLY A 203 -1.52 -18.05 5.19
C GLY A 203 -0.60 -18.36 6.35
N PHE A 204 -0.89 -17.74 7.49
CA PHE A 204 -0.09 -17.86 8.69
C PHE A 204 -0.96 -17.91 9.94
N TYR A 205 -0.37 -18.25 11.07
CA TYR A 205 -0.97 -18.16 12.40
C TYR A 205 -0.01 -17.50 13.37
N TYR A 206 -0.56 -16.94 14.44
CA TYR A 206 0.23 -16.24 15.45
C TYR A 206 0.71 -17.21 16.51
N CYS A 207 1.98 -17.16 16.88
CA CYS A 207 2.51 -17.85 18.04
C CYS A 207 2.75 -16.89 19.19
N LEU A 208 2.31 -17.30 20.38
CA LEU A 208 2.57 -16.61 21.63
C LEU A 208 3.84 -17.17 22.29
N GLU A 209 4.49 -16.37 23.13
CA GLU A 209 5.63 -16.81 23.95
C GLU A 209 5.28 -18.02 24.85
N SER A 210 3.99 -18.21 25.18
CA SER A 210 3.50 -19.38 25.90
C SER A 210 3.54 -20.68 25.10
N GLY A 211 3.89 -20.64 23.80
CA GLY A 211 3.87 -21.78 22.89
C GLY A 211 2.46 -22.12 22.37
N GLN A 212 1.48 -21.23 22.53
CA GLN A 212 0.13 -21.38 21.97
C GLN A 212 0.00 -20.67 20.62
N SER A 213 -0.78 -21.26 19.70
CA SER A 213 -1.18 -20.59 18.47
C SER A 213 -2.51 -19.86 18.61
N LEU A 214 -2.64 -18.68 18.00
CA LEU A 214 -3.91 -17.96 17.85
C LEU A 214 -4.33 -17.89 16.39
N GLY A 215 -5.55 -18.36 16.10
CA GLY A 215 -6.23 -18.21 14.81
C GLY A 215 -5.40 -18.61 13.58
N SER A 216 -5.92 -18.33 12.39
CA SER A 216 -5.14 -18.38 11.17
C SER A 216 -5.65 -17.33 10.18
N VAL A 217 -4.75 -16.64 9.51
CA VAL A 217 -5.07 -15.63 8.50
C VAL A 217 -4.65 -16.16 7.14
N PRO A 218 -5.59 -16.34 6.19
CA PRO A 218 -5.24 -16.71 4.82
C PRO A 218 -4.56 -15.53 4.11
N CYS A 219 -3.57 -15.85 3.28
CA CYS A 219 -2.99 -14.90 2.35
C CYS A 219 -3.97 -14.60 1.21
N PRO A 220 -3.95 -13.37 0.66
CA PRO A 220 -4.69 -13.03 -0.56
C PRO A 220 -4.39 -13.97 -1.73
N SER A 221 -5.37 -14.16 -2.62
CA SER A 221 -5.23 -15.00 -3.81
C SER A 221 -3.97 -14.64 -4.62
N GLY A 222 -3.15 -15.65 -4.94
CA GLY A 222 -1.91 -15.46 -5.70
C GLY A 222 -0.69 -15.07 -4.86
N THR A 223 -0.79 -15.10 -3.52
CA THR A 223 0.33 -14.88 -2.60
C THR A 223 0.48 -16.04 -1.62
N THR A 224 1.69 -16.21 -1.08
CA THR A 224 2.02 -17.20 -0.04
C THR A 224 2.79 -16.52 1.08
N PHE A 225 2.69 -17.06 2.30
CA PHE A 225 3.36 -16.48 3.45
C PHE A 225 4.88 -16.67 3.37
N ASP A 226 5.60 -15.55 3.37
CA ASP A 226 7.04 -15.47 3.45
C ASP A 226 7.45 -15.40 4.93
N TYR A 227 8.06 -16.47 5.43
CA TYR A 227 8.47 -16.54 6.83
C TYR A 227 9.64 -15.58 7.13
N GLY A 228 10.53 -15.33 6.16
CA GLY A 228 11.66 -14.42 6.34
C GLY A 228 11.22 -12.96 6.45
N LEU A 229 10.22 -12.57 5.65
CA LEU A 229 9.64 -11.22 5.66
C LEU A 229 8.46 -11.06 6.62
N GLN A 230 7.99 -12.16 7.22
CA GLN A 230 6.81 -12.20 8.11
C GLN A 230 5.56 -11.58 7.46
N THR A 231 5.36 -11.77 6.15
CA THR A 231 4.22 -11.22 5.37
C THR A 231 3.84 -12.11 4.19
N CYS A 232 2.67 -11.90 3.58
CA CYS A 232 2.30 -12.58 2.34
C CYS A 232 3.00 -11.92 1.14
N ASN A 233 3.72 -12.71 0.34
CA ASN A 233 4.47 -12.25 -0.83
C ASN A 233 4.14 -13.12 -2.06
N TYR A 234 4.53 -12.69 -3.25
CA TYR A 234 4.27 -13.41 -4.49
C TYR A 234 4.93 -14.80 -4.48
N VAL A 235 4.20 -15.80 -4.99
CA VAL A 235 4.54 -17.22 -4.88
C VAL A 235 5.94 -17.55 -5.45
N ASP A 236 6.42 -16.79 -6.42
CA ASP A 236 7.72 -16.95 -7.09
C ASP A 236 8.89 -16.28 -6.36
N GLN A 237 8.60 -15.55 -5.28
CA GLN A 237 9.58 -14.82 -4.46
C GLN A 237 9.66 -15.34 -3.02
N VAL A 238 8.86 -16.36 -2.67
CA VAL A 238 8.69 -16.83 -1.30
C VAL A 238 9.49 -18.10 -1.03
N ASP A 239 10.19 -18.13 0.11
CA ASP A 239 10.56 -19.38 0.80
C ASP A 239 9.69 -19.55 2.05
N CYS A 240 8.87 -20.59 2.06
CA CYS A 240 7.97 -20.90 3.16
C CYS A 240 8.62 -21.82 4.23
N ALA A 241 9.90 -22.17 4.06
CA ALA A 241 10.59 -23.01 5.03
C ALA A 241 10.99 -22.23 6.29
N CYS A 242 10.64 -22.77 7.46
CA CYS A 242 11.25 -22.35 8.73
C CYS A 242 12.49 -23.21 9.02
N PRO A 243 13.60 -22.65 9.53
CA PRO A 243 14.74 -23.45 9.96
C PRO A 243 14.32 -24.41 11.07
N SER A 244 14.36 -25.71 10.77
CA SER A 244 14.10 -26.77 11.74
C SER A 244 15.33 -26.90 12.63
N SER A 245 15.19 -26.52 13.90
CA SER A 245 16.21 -26.52 14.95
C SER A 245 17.42 -25.61 14.69
N GLY A 246 17.64 -24.64 15.60
CA GLY A 246 18.75 -23.69 15.53
C GLY A 246 20.12 -24.37 15.42
N PRO A 247 21.06 -23.69 14.73
CA PRO A 247 22.10 -22.98 15.48
C PRO A 247 22.17 -21.50 15.09
N SER A 248 22.95 -20.76 15.88
CA SER A 248 23.16 -19.31 15.91
C SER A 248 22.98 -18.54 14.60
N PRO A 249 22.55 -17.26 14.67
CA PRO A 249 22.41 -16.40 13.51
C PRO A 249 23.68 -16.45 12.63
N PRO A 250 23.55 -16.46 11.30
CA PRO A 250 24.67 -16.25 10.41
C PRO A 250 25.36 -14.95 10.82
N LEU A 251 26.70 -14.98 10.96
CA LEU A 251 27.47 -13.74 11.11
C LEU A 251 27.01 -12.77 10.03
N ALA A 252 26.47 -11.64 10.48
CA ALA A 252 25.98 -10.59 9.62
C ALA A 252 27.00 -10.31 8.51
N PRO A 253 26.57 -10.07 7.26
CA PRO A 253 27.46 -9.53 6.25
C PRO A 253 28.17 -8.30 6.82
N PRO A 254 29.46 -8.08 6.47
CA PRO A 254 30.22 -6.96 6.98
C PRO A 254 29.40 -5.68 6.84
N PRO A 255 29.36 -4.81 7.87
CA PRO A 255 28.52 -3.62 7.85
C PRO A 255 28.81 -2.84 6.59
N SER A 256 27.78 -2.66 5.76
CA SER A 256 27.74 -1.55 4.82
C SER A 256 28.07 -0.28 5.63
N PRO A 257 28.90 0.63 5.11
CA PRO A 257 29.47 1.73 5.89
C PRO A 257 28.38 2.39 6.73
N ALA A 258 28.58 2.35 8.05
CA ALA A 258 27.66 2.89 9.03
C ALA A 258 27.42 4.36 8.69
N VAL A 259 26.26 4.65 8.10
CA VAL A 259 25.72 6.00 8.12
C VAL A 259 25.38 6.22 9.58
N THR A 260 26.12 7.13 10.20
CA THR A 260 25.92 7.53 11.59
C THR A 260 24.44 7.87 11.76
N PRO A 261 23.68 7.21 12.65
CA PRO A 261 22.30 7.59 12.90
C PRO A 261 22.29 9.04 13.34
N ALA A 262 21.47 9.87 12.69
CA ALA A 262 21.23 11.22 13.14
C ALA A 262 20.64 11.15 14.57
N PRO A 263 20.97 12.10 15.46
CA PRO A 263 20.42 12.11 16.81
C PRO A 263 18.90 12.28 16.73
N VAL A 264 18.15 11.30 17.23
CA VAL A 264 16.69 11.39 17.35
C VAL A 264 16.36 12.53 18.34
N PRO A 265 15.52 13.52 17.97
CA PRO A 265 15.05 14.51 18.90
C PRO A 265 14.22 13.85 20.01
N ALA A 266 14.64 14.02 21.26
CA ALA A 266 13.86 13.59 22.41
C ALA A 266 12.57 14.42 22.49
N GLY A 267 11.46 13.85 22.04
CA GLY A 267 10.13 14.42 22.25
C GLY A 267 9.79 14.44 23.74
N THR A 268 9.36 15.59 24.24
CA THR A 268 9.05 15.84 25.67
C THR A 268 7.71 15.23 26.13
N GLY A 269 7.21 14.21 25.45
CA GLY A 269 5.90 13.60 25.68
C GLY A 269 5.98 12.22 26.33
N GLN A 270 4.89 11.81 26.99
CA GLN A 270 4.81 10.54 27.70
C GLN A 270 4.84 9.36 26.71
N ILE A 271 5.73 8.41 26.96
CA ILE A 271 5.88 7.19 26.15
C ILE A 271 4.75 6.22 26.50
N CYS A 272 4.07 5.70 25.47
CA CYS A 272 2.95 4.77 25.58
C CYS A 272 3.40 3.34 25.92
N ASN A 273 3.78 3.10 27.17
CA ASN A 273 4.29 1.78 27.58
C ASN A 273 3.18 0.73 27.83
N ALA A 274 1.90 1.14 27.79
CA ALA A 274 0.79 0.27 28.14
C ALA A 274 -0.25 0.20 27.02
N CYS A 275 -0.57 -1.03 26.61
CA CYS A 275 -1.71 -1.29 25.75
C CYS A 275 -3.02 -0.95 26.47
N PRO A 276 -4.01 -0.36 25.79
CA PRO A 276 -5.34 -0.15 26.36
C PRO A 276 -5.95 -1.48 26.80
N VAL A 277 -6.57 -1.50 27.98
CA VAL A 277 -7.12 -2.72 28.62
C VAL A 277 -8.22 -3.43 27.81
N SER A 278 -8.80 -2.74 26.84
CA SER A 278 -9.84 -3.28 25.96
C SER A 278 -9.71 -2.66 24.57
N GLY A 279 -10.01 -3.46 23.54
CA GLY A 279 -9.99 -3.04 22.15
C GLY A 279 -8.61 -3.14 21.51
N TRP A 280 -8.53 -2.67 20.26
CA TRP A 280 -7.31 -2.69 19.46
C TRP A 280 -6.66 -1.31 19.41
N ASN A 281 -5.32 -1.26 19.44
CA ASN A 281 -4.55 -0.01 19.28
C ASN A 281 -3.15 -0.30 18.69
N LEU A 282 -2.44 0.75 18.26
CA LEU A 282 -1.01 0.72 17.98
C LEU A 282 -0.28 1.67 18.92
N ILE A 283 0.85 1.21 19.46
CA ILE A 283 1.71 2.01 20.33
C ILE A 283 3.13 2.06 19.75
N GLY A 284 3.74 3.24 19.72
CA GLY A 284 5.12 3.41 19.27
C GLY A 284 6.14 2.77 20.21
N SER A 285 7.34 2.48 19.69
CA SER A 285 8.51 2.20 20.51
C SER A 285 9.11 3.47 21.10
N ASP A 286 9.85 3.31 22.21
CA ASP A 286 10.53 4.39 22.93
C ASP A 286 11.48 5.21 22.05
N ASP A 287 12.06 4.57 21.02
CA ASP A 287 13.03 5.15 20.10
C ASP A 287 12.41 5.55 18.74
N CYS A 288 11.09 5.50 18.62
CA CYS A 288 10.36 5.79 17.39
C CYS A 288 10.68 4.88 16.20
N SER A 289 11.49 3.84 16.37
CA SER A 289 11.95 3.01 15.25
C SER A 289 10.88 2.02 14.78
N GLY A 290 9.74 1.95 15.47
CA GLY A 290 8.64 1.05 15.12
C GLY A 290 7.48 1.14 16.09
N PHE A 291 6.64 0.11 16.10
CA PHE A 291 5.42 0.05 16.89
C PHE A 291 5.04 -1.36 17.33
N PHE A 292 4.04 -1.46 18.19
CA PHE A 292 3.45 -2.70 18.67
C PHE A 292 1.95 -2.70 18.42
N HIS A 293 1.41 -3.84 18.03
CA HIS A 293 -0.03 -4.08 18.07
C HIS A 293 -0.51 -4.31 19.49
N CYS A 294 -1.62 -3.70 19.87
CA CYS A 294 -2.26 -3.92 21.16
C CYS A 294 -3.64 -4.52 20.95
N THR A 295 -3.98 -5.55 21.73
CA THR A 295 -5.34 -6.10 21.80
C THR A 295 -5.67 -6.43 23.24
N ASP A 296 -6.72 -5.81 23.79
CA ASP A 296 -7.23 -6.08 25.15
C ASP A 296 -6.15 -6.10 26.25
N GLY A 297 -5.28 -5.08 26.23
CA GLY A 297 -4.19 -4.89 27.19
C GLY A 297 -2.92 -5.69 26.85
N ILE A 298 -2.93 -6.51 25.80
CA ILE A 298 -1.81 -7.36 25.40
C ILE A 298 -0.99 -6.67 24.31
N ARG A 299 0.31 -6.52 24.54
CA ARG A 299 1.29 -6.01 23.57
C ARG A 299 1.81 -7.14 22.68
N GLY A 300 1.68 -6.97 21.36
CA GLY A 300 2.17 -7.87 20.33
C GLY A 300 3.66 -7.67 20.01
N VAL A 301 4.09 -8.18 18.85
CA VAL A 301 5.48 -8.13 18.38
C VAL A 301 5.86 -6.71 17.94
N PHE A 302 7.13 -6.35 18.14
CA PHE A 302 7.71 -5.12 17.60
C PHE A 302 7.76 -5.18 16.08
N GLN A 303 7.17 -4.17 15.43
CA GLN A 303 7.20 -3.96 14.00
C GLN A 303 8.09 -2.76 13.71
N SER A 304 9.26 -2.99 13.10
CA SER A 304 10.15 -1.91 12.69
C SER A 304 9.53 -1.09 11.57
N CYS A 305 9.68 0.23 11.64
CA CYS A 305 9.38 1.10 10.52
C CYS A 305 10.31 0.79 9.34
N PRO A 306 9.84 0.96 8.09
CA PRO A 306 10.70 0.87 6.92
C PRO A 306 11.93 1.80 7.03
N PRO A 307 13.06 1.45 6.40
CA PRO A 307 14.28 2.26 6.48
C PRO A 307 14.04 3.74 6.15
N GLY A 308 14.42 4.63 7.07
CA GLY A 308 14.27 6.08 6.92
C GLY A 308 12.94 6.64 7.42
N LEU A 309 12.03 5.80 7.93
CA LEU A 309 10.78 6.22 8.55
C LEU A 309 10.82 6.00 10.07
N LEU A 310 10.05 6.80 10.79
CA LEU A 310 9.88 6.79 12.23
C LEU A 310 8.39 6.77 12.58
N TRP A 311 8.06 6.21 13.73
CA TRP A 311 6.69 6.09 14.19
C TRP A 311 6.06 7.46 14.48
N VAL A 312 4.83 7.64 14.03
CA VAL A 312 4.00 8.81 14.26
C VAL A 312 2.67 8.36 14.85
N GLN A 313 2.47 8.66 16.14
CA GLN A 313 1.32 8.21 16.92
C GLN A 313 0.01 8.82 16.43
N SER A 314 0.03 10.07 15.96
CA SER A 314 -1.17 10.79 15.49
C SER A 314 -1.82 10.17 14.26
N ILE A 315 -1.04 9.47 13.43
CA ILE A 315 -1.52 8.77 12.24
C ILE A 315 -1.46 7.24 12.40
N MET A 316 -1.01 6.76 13.56
CA MET A 316 -0.82 5.34 13.88
C MET A 316 -0.01 4.60 12.78
N GLY A 317 1.09 5.20 12.34
CA GLY A 317 1.90 4.69 11.23
C GLY A 317 3.32 5.23 11.23
N CYS A 318 4.16 4.73 10.32
CA CYS A 318 5.52 5.22 10.13
C CYS A 318 5.54 6.32 9.06
N ASP A 319 6.15 7.45 9.38
CA ASP A 319 6.32 8.60 8.49
C ASP A 319 7.74 9.17 8.59
N TRP A 320 8.04 10.21 7.83
CA TRP A 320 9.35 10.86 7.81
C TRP A 320 9.66 11.61 9.12
N GLU A 321 10.96 11.78 9.39
CA GLU A 321 11.49 12.36 10.62
C GLU A 321 10.95 13.77 10.96
N ASP A 322 10.53 14.54 9.96
CA ASP A 322 9.98 15.88 10.09
C ASP A 322 8.52 15.91 10.57
N ARG A 323 7.83 14.76 10.57
CA ARG A 323 6.45 14.58 11.05
C ARG A 323 6.35 13.74 12.32
N VAL A 324 7.47 13.47 12.99
CA VAL A 324 7.53 12.56 14.13
C VAL A 324 6.84 13.10 15.37
N ASP A 325 5.85 12.34 15.84
CA ASP A 325 5.27 12.46 17.18
C ASP A 325 5.09 11.06 17.78
N CYS A 326 6.12 10.56 18.46
CA CYS A 326 6.11 9.23 19.09
C CYS A 326 5.43 9.23 20.45
N ALA A 327 5.02 10.39 20.95
CA ALA A 327 4.35 10.50 22.22
C ALA A 327 2.86 10.25 22.05
N CYS A 328 2.26 9.62 23.06
CA CYS A 328 0.81 9.63 23.15
C CYS A 328 0.35 10.89 23.88
N SER A 329 -0.72 11.50 23.36
CA SER A 329 -1.53 12.45 24.13
C SER A 329 -2.09 11.75 25.36
N ALA A 330 -1.84 12.32 26.54
CA ALA A 330 -2.43 11.87 27.81
C ALA A 330 -3.95 12.13 27.85
#